data_AF-A0A8T6P1X6-F1
#
_entry.id   AF-A0A8T6P1X6-F1
#
_cell.length_a   1.000
_cell.length_b   1.000
_cell.length_c   1.000
_cell.angle_alpha   90.00
_cell.angle_beta   90.00
_cell.angle_gamma   90.00
#
_symmetry.space_group_name_H-M   'P 1'
#
loop_
_entity.id
_entity.type
_entity.pdbx_description
1 polymer ?
#
loop_
_entity_poly.entity_id
_entity_poly.type
_entity_poly.pdbx_seq_one_letter_code
_entity_poly.pdbx_strand_id
1 'polypeptide(L)'
;ETAPTPISGGADIPDDLDNLFINPSFEGATRTVEFGEVSVFEGWEPFYCDTPYTPDKCDAPRAGNGNPPDLKMGRPEYKSSETAGRVFSGETAQQWFCFYRTCQAGVYQTVDTSPGATCEVTAYVQSWSSNTGGLTSDLITYDEKINSTWFIKVALDGGTNAFSEDVLSSRGFSYWDNIYDQYALISFQFEATDALTTVFFENLRIWPVANNDNYLDDVSIRCSE
;
A
#
# COMPACT_ATOMS: atom_id res chain seq x y z
N GLU A 1 11.12 21.80 -11.51
CA GLU A 1 11.49 21.32 -10.17
C GLU A 1 12.04 19.92 -10.31
N THR A 2 13.12 19.67 -9.57
CA THR A 2 13.98 18.49 -9.66
C THR A 2 13.23 17.23 -9.26
N ALA A 3 13.24 16.22 -10.13
CA ALA A 3 12.83 14.86 -9.83
C ALA A 3 13.52 14.37 -8.55
N PRO A 4 12.81 13.74 -7.59
CA PRO A 4 13.47 13.08 -6.48
C PRO A 4 14.05 11.74 -6.96
N THR A 5 15.32 11.83 -7.41
CA THR A 5 16.51 10.96 -7.18
C THR A 5 16.38 9.42 -7.41
N PRO A 6 17.49 8.68 -7.52
CA PRO A 6 17.73 7.69 -8.58
C PRO A 6 17.38 6.25 -8.16
N ILE A 7 17.10 5.36 -9.11
CA ILE A 7 17.47 3.94 -8.92
C ILE A 7 18.60 3.66 -9.90
N SER A 8 19.81 3.99 -9.49
CA SER A 8 21.03 3.62 -10.22
C SER A 8 22.13 3.54 -9.17
N GLY A 9 22.27 2.34 -8.61
CA GLY A 9 23.22 2.03 -7.54
C GLY A 9 22.77 0.90 -6.61
N GLY A 10 21.52 0.45 -6.68
CA GLY A 10 21.07 -0.76 -6.01
C GLY A 10 21.75 -2.00 -6.59
N ALA A 11 22.01 -3.01 -5.77
CA ALA A 11 22.46 -4.30 -6.29
C ALA A 11 21.39 -4.85 -7.24
N ASP A 12 21.80 -5.44 -8.36
CA ASP A 12 20.89 -6.25 -9.18
C ASP A 12 20.50 -7.46 -8.34
N ILE A 13 19.26 -7.47 -7.84
CA ILE A 13 18.68 -8.64 -7.16
C ILE A 13 18.17 -9.59 -8.25
N PRO A 14 18.69 -10.82 -8.36
CA PRO A 14 18.27 -11.74 -9.41
C PRO A 14 16.78 -12.11 -9.31
N ASP A 15 16.07 -12.05 -10.44
CA ASP A 15 14.63 -12.41 -10.52
C ASP A 15 14.34 -13.89 -10.23
N ASP A 16 15.37 -14.75 -10.31
CA ASP A 16 15.28 -16.19 -10.03
C ASP A 16 15.37 -16.52 -8.53
N LEU A 17 15.63 -15.53 -7.67
CA LEU A 17 15.49 -15.71 -6.23
C LEU A 17 14.02 -15.92 -5.86
N ASP A 18 13.81 -16.78 -4.86
CA ASP A 18 12.48 -17.08 -4.35
C ASP A 18 11.84 -15.82 -3.75
N ASN A 19 10.55 -15.64 -4.05
CA ASN A 19 9.73 -14.64 -3.40
C ASN A 19 9.42 -15.12 -1.97
N LEU A 20 9.80 -14.35 -0.95
CA LEU A 20 9.62 -14.75 0.44
C LEU A 20 8.20 -14.52 0.94
N PHE A 21 7.36 -13.79 0.18
CA PHE A 21 5.96 -13.63 0.55
C PHE A 21 5.15 -14.90 0.30
N ILE A 22 4.25 -15.20 1.24
CA ILE A 22 3.19 -16.18 1.08
C ILE A 22 2.00 -15.50 0.42
N ASN A 23 1.40 -16.18 -0.57
CA ASN A 23 0.28 -15.70 -1.37
C ASN A 23 0.52 -14.29 -1.99
N PRO A 24 1.60 -14.11 -2.76
CA PRO A 24 1.99 -12.80 -3.30
C PRO A 24 1.01 -12.25 -4.37
N SER A 25 0.22 -13.12 -4.99
CA SER A 25 -0.76 -12.77 -6.02
C SER A 25 -2.18 -12.63 -5.46
N PHE A 26 -2.36 -12.65 -4.13
CA PHE A 26 -3.65 -12.44 -3.47
C PHE A 26 -4.77 -13.34 -4.00
N GLU A 27 -4.53 -14.65 -4.03
CA GLU A 27 -5.48 -15.63 -4.56
C GLU A 27 -6.18 -16.42 -3.46
N GLY A 28 -7.36 -16.95 -3.79
CA GLY A 28 -8.09 -17.89 -2.95
C GLY A 28 -8.96 -17.25 -1.87
N ALA A 29 -8.88 -17.79 -0.64
CA ALA A 29 -9.79 -17.39 0.44
C ALA A 29 -9.33 -16.11 1.13
N THR A 30 -10.30 -15.31 1.56
CA THR A 30 -10.10 -14.20 2.48
C THR A 30 -10.58 -14.57 3.88
N ARG A 31 -10.01 -13.90 4.89
CA ARG A 31 -10.44 -13.99 6.29
C ARG A 31 -10.80 -12.61 6.81
N THR A 32 -11.83 -12.56 7.64
CA THR A 32 -12.22 -11.35 8.36
C THR A 32 -11.31 -11.12 9.56
N VAL A 33 -10.86 -9.88 9.75
CA VAL A 33 -9.96 -9.48 10.84
C VAL A 33 -10.63 -8.44 11.71
N GLU A 34 -11.02 -8.85 12.93
CA GLU A 34 -11.65 -8.03 13.97
C GLU A 34 -13.02 -7.41 13.64
N PHE A 35 -13.14 -6.71 12.51
CA PHE A 35 -14.35 -6.06 12.03
C PHE A 35 -14.84 -6.70 10.74
N GLY A 36 -16.16 -6.86 10.59
CA GLY A 36 -16.78 -7.52 9.43
C GLY A 36 -16.48 -6.87 8.06
N GLU A 37 -16.05 -5.61 8.05
CA GLU A 37 -15.67 -4.86 6.84
C GLU A 37 -14.18 -4.97 6.50
N VAL A 38 -13.39 -5.69 7.31
CA VAL A 38 -11.94 -5.86 7.11
C VAL A 38 -11.68 -7.31 6.76
N SER A 39 -11.61 -7.63 5.47
CA SER A 39 -11.22 -8.96 4.99
C SER A 39 -9.98 -8.93 4.11
N VAL A 40 -8.98 -9.73 4.46
CA VAL A 40 -7.70 -9.83 3.76
C VAL A 40 -7.43 -11.27 3.32
N PHE A 41 -6.60 -11.45 2.29
CA PHE A 41 -6.19 -12.78 1.85
C PHE A 41 -5.36 -13.53 2.90
N GLU A 42 -5.44 -14.86 2.89
CA GLU A 42 -4.64 -15.71 3.77
C GLU A 42 -3.13 -15.39 3.65
N GLY A 43 -2.45 -15.31 4.79
CA GLY A 43 -1.05 -14.92 4.90
C GLY A 43 -0.80 -13.41 5.05
N TRP A 44 -1.80 -12.55 4.81
CA TRP A 44 -1.67 -11.09 4.92
C TRP A 44 -2.37 -10.56 6.16
N GLU A 45 -1.85 -9.48 6.75
CA GLU A 45 -2.50 -8.73 7.84
C GLU A 45 -2.86 -7.31 7.38
N PRO A 46 -3.99 -6.73 7.79
CA PRO A 46 -4.30 -5.33 7.52
C PRO A 46 -3.58 -4.42 8.51
N PHE A 47 -3.50 -3.13 8.17
CA PHE A 47 -3.21 -2.06 9.12
C PHE A 47 -3.85 -0.76 8.64
N TYR A 48 -4.25 0.12 9.56
CA TYR A 48 -4.85 1.40 9.20
C TYR A 48 -4.79 2.39 10.37
N CYS A 49 -4.89 3.69 10.06
CA CYS A 49 -4.90 4.79 11.03
C CYS A 49 -6.22 4.88 11.84
N ASP A 50 -6.61 3.80 12.49
CA ASP A 50 -7.72 3.70 13.45
C ASP A 50 -7.43 2.54 14.44
N THR A 51 -8.26 2.37 15.46
CA THR A 51 -8.21 1.19 16.35
C THR A 51 -8.45 -0.10 15.55
N PRO A 52 -7.67 -1.18 15.77
CA PRO A 52 -6.71 -1.41 16.86
C PRO A 52 -5.27 -0.97 16.59
N TYR A 53 -4.91 -0.64 15.35
CA TYR A 53 -3.52 -0.44 14.93
C TYR A 53 -2.92 0.89 15.42
N THR A 54 -3.80 1.81 15.79
CA THR A 54 -3.45 3.05 16.50
C THR A 54 -4.39 3.21 17.71
N PRO A 55 -3.93 3.86 18.79
CA PRO A 55 -4.78 4.07 19.97
C PRO A 55 -6.06 4.86 19.66
N ASP A 56 -5.96 5.82 18.74
CA ASP A 56 -7.03 6.69 18.26
C ASP A 56 -6.86 6.93 16.75
N LYS A 57 -7.94 7.34 16.09
CA LYS A 57 -7.88 7.79 14.69
C LYS A 57 -6.81 8.87 14.49
N CYS A 58 -5.93 8.64 13.51
CA CYS A 58 -4.94 9.65 13.14
C CYS A 58 -5.60 10.89 12.54
N ASP A 59 -4.88 12.01 12.63
CA ASP A 59 -5.24 13.23 11.90
C ASP A 59 -5.10 13.02 10.40
N ALA A 60 -6.08 13.49 9.63
CA ALA A 60 -5.96 13.52 8.18
C ALA A 60 -5.03 14.67 7.75
N PRO A 61 -4.08 14.44 6.84
CA PRO A 61 -3.27 15.49 6.26
C PRO A 61 -4.15 16.59 5.67
N ARG A 62 -3.79 17.82 5.97
CA ARG A 62 -4.44 18.99 5.40
C ARG A 62 -3.71 19.40 4.13
N ALA A 63 -4.37 19.24 2.98
CA ALA A 63 -3.94 19.85 1.73
C ALA A 63 -4.77 21.12 1.47
N GLY A 64 -4.10 22.26 1.27
CA GLY A 64 -4.75 23.53 0.99
C GLY A 64 -5.83 23.93 2.00
N ASN A 65 -6.98 24.38 1.49
CA ASN A 65 -8.13 24.83 2.29
C ASN A 65 -9.29 23.82 2.35
N GLY A 66 -9.18 22.66 1.70
CA GLY A 66 -10.32 21.76 1.50
C GLY A 66 -10.67 20.89 2.70
N ASN A 67 -9.69 20.42 3.46
CA ASN A 67 -9.94 19.60 4.65
C ASN A 67 -10.11 20.49 5.90
N PRO A 68 -11.14 20.24 6.73
CA PRO A 68 -11.25 20.91 8.01
C PRO A 68 -10.11 20.48 8.96
N PRO A 69 -9.68 21.33 9.90
CA PRO A 69 -8.53 21.05 10.76
C PRO A 69 -8.67 19.82 11.67
N ASP A 70 -9.89 19.39 11.95
CA ASP A 70 -10.25 18.27 12.82
C ASP A 70 -10.65 17.00 12.04
N LEU A 71 -10.43 16.97 10.72
CA LEU A 71 -10.67 15.78 9.92
C LEU A 71 -9.77 14.63 10.39
N LYS A 72 -10.38 13.48 10.65
CA LYS A 72 -9.70 12.25 11.07
C LYS A 72 -9.70 11.22 9.95
N MET A 73 -8.70 10.35 9.96
CA MET A 73 -8.72 9.14 9.15
C MET A 73 -9.89 8.25 9.52
N GLY A 74 -10.50 7.63 8.51
CA GLY A 74 -11.49 6.59 8.70
C GLY A 74 -10.86 5.22 8.54
N ARG A 75 -11.38 4.23 9.30
CA ARG A 75 -11.18 2.82 8.98
C ARG A 75 -11.67 2.54 7.55
N PRO A 76 -10.83 1.93 6.70
CA PRO A 76 -11.22 1.49 5.37
C PRO A 76 -12.01 0.18 5.42
N GLU A 77 -12.64 -0.16 4.30
CA GLU A 77 -13.25 -1.48 4.09
C GLU A 77 -12.33 -2.30 3.17
N TYR A 78 -11.96 -3.51 3.58
CA TYR A 78 -11.11 -4.44 2.83
C TYR A 78 -11.91 -5.60 2.28
N LYS A 79 -11.60 -6.01 1.05
CA LYS A 79 -12.23 -7.14 0.36
C LYS A 79 -11.36 -7.64 -0.79
N SER A 80 -11.70 -8.79 -1.34
CA SER A 80 -11.19 -9.19 -2.65
C SER A 80 -11.82 -8.35 -3.76
N SER A 81 -11.04 -8.07 -4.80
CA SER A 81 -11.52 -7.55 -6.07
C SER A 81 -11.46 -8.64 -7.12
N GLU A 82 -12.57 -8.86 -7.82
CA GLU A 82 -12.69 -9.67 -9.04
C GLU A 82 -13.05 -8.78 -10.25
N THR A 83 -12.98 -7.45 -10.06
CA THR A 83 -13.46 -6.51 -11.06
C THR A 83 -12.47 -6.43 -12.22
N ALA A 84 -12.95 -6.62 -13.45
CA ALA A 84 -12.13 -6.51 -14.64
C ALA A 84 -11.37 -5.17 -14.69
N GLY A 85 -10.06 -5.22 -14.92
CA GLY A 85 -9.18 -4.05 -14.90
C GLY A 85 -8.78 -3.57 -13.50
N ARG A 86 -9.18 -4.29 -12.44
CA ARG A 86 -8.81 -4.09 -11.03
C ARG A 86 -8.16 -5.34 -10.42
N VAL A 87 -7.68 -6.23 -11.29
CA VAL A 87 -6.90 -7.44 -11.02
C VAL A 87 -5.73 -7.41 -12.00
N PHE A 88 -4.50 -7.55 -11.52
CA PHE A 88 -3.31 -7.47 -12.37
C PHE A 88 -3.02 -8.82 -13.02
N SER A 89 -3.03 -9.89 -12.23
CA SER A 89 -2.89 -11.26 -12.70
C SER A 89 -3.83 -12.20 -11.93
N GLY A 90 -3.98 -13.45 -12.40
CA GLY A 90 -4.87 -14.41 -11.75
C GLY A 90 -6.36 -14.03 -11.83
N GLU A 91 -7.08 -14.30 -10.74
CA GLU A 91 -8.53 -14.12 -10.61
C GLU A 91 -8.88 -12.99 -9.64
N THR A 92 -8.03 -12.70 -8.64
CA THR A 92 -8.33 -11.73 -7.60
C THR A 92 -7.16 -10.82 -7.23
N ALA A 93 -7.48 -9.63 -6.72
CA ALA A 93 -6.51 -8.72 -6.09
C ALA A 93 -7.00 -8.27 -4.72
N GLN A 94 -6.08 -7.88 -3.82
CA GLN A 94 -6.46 -7.26 -2.56
C GLN A 94 -6.96 -5.84 -2.80
N GLN A 95 -8.16 -5.54 -2.30
CA GLN A 95 -8.74 -4.20 -2.34
C GLN A 95 -8.95 -3.64 -0.94
N TRP A 96 -8.79 -2.33 -0.80
CA TRP A 96 -9.45 -1.57 0.26
C TRP A 96 -9.94 -0.23 -0.24
N PHE A 97 -11.04 0.26 0.34
CA PHE A 97 -11.64 1.52 -0.07
C PHE A 97 -12.09 2.40 1.10
N CYS A 98 -12.11 3.70 0.85
CA CYS A 98 -12.36 4.73 1.87
C CYS A 98 -13.54 5.61 1.45
N PHE A 99 -14.73 4.99 1.46
CA PHE A 99 -15.98 5.59 0.97
C PHE A 99 -16.32 6.90 1.69
N TYR A 100 -16.24 8.04 0.97
CA TYR A 100 -16.42 9.39 1.51
C TYR A 100 -15.53 9.70 2.73
N ARG A 101 -14.32 9.14 2.78
CA ARG A 101 -13.39 9.34 3.90
C ARG A 101 -11.95 9.48 3.41
N THR A 102 -11.14 10.15 4.22
CA THR A 102 -9.68 10.02 4.17
C THR A 102 -9.28 8.75 4.90
N CYS A 103 -8.15 8.17 4.52
CA CYS A 103 -7.61 7.00 5.18
C CYS A 103 -6.13 6.88 4.89
N GLN A 104 -5.42 6.21 5.80
CA GLN A 104 -4.07 5.73 5.58
C GLN A 104 -4.06 4.29 6.06
N ALA A 105 -3.81 3.38 5.13
CA ALA A 105 -4.12 1.98 5.30
C ALA A 105 -3.36 1.11 4.32
N GLY A 106 -3.26 -0.17 4.63
CA GLY A 106 -2.60 -1.13 3.76
C GLY A 106 -2.69 -2.55 4.28
N VAL A 107 -1.84 -3.41 3.72
CA VAL A 107 -1.59 -4.77 4.20
C VAL A 107 -0.09 -4.99 4.41
N TYR A 108 0.26 -5.94 5.26
CA TYR A 108 1.64 -6.31 5.54
C TYR A 108 1.82 -7.82 5.71
N GLN A 109 3.07 -8.25 5.57
CA GLN A 109 3.52 -9.58 5.95
C GLN A 109 4.94 -9.48 6.53
N THR A 110 5.24 -10.33 7.51
CA THR A 110 6.58 -10.52 8.07
C THR A 110 7.22 -11.74 7.42
N VAL A 111 8.45 -11.60 6.93
CA VAL A 111 9.21 -12.67 6.26
C VAL A 111 10.54 -12.89 6.95
N ASP A 112 11.08 -14.10 6.81
CA ASP A 112 12.43 -14.42 7.26
C ASP A 112 13.48 -13.73 6.36
N THR A 113 14.43 -13.03 6.98
CA THR A 113 15.56 -12.38 6.30
C THR A 113 16.89 -12.78 6.95
N SER A 114 18.01 -12.41 6.33
CA SER A 114 19.35 -12.62 6.90
C SER A 114 20.02 -11.25 7.13
N PRO A 115 20.60 -10.97 8.31
CA PRO A 115 21.36 -9.75 8.52
C PRO A 115 22.48 -9.56 7.48
N GLY A 116 22.54 -8.38 6.86
CA GLY A 116 23.47 -8.04 5.78
C GLY A 116 22.96 -8.36 4.37
N ALA A 117 21.86 -9.09 4.22
CA ALA A 117 21.27 -9.35 2.91
C ALA A 117 20.69 -8.06 2.30
N THR A 118 20.91 -7.84 1.01
CA THR A 118 20.24 -6.76 0.27
C THR A 118 18.93 -7.31 -0.29
N CYS A 119 17.82 -6.68 0.08
CA CYS A 119 16.48 -7.07 -0.33
C CYS A 119 15.86 -6.04 -1.27
N GLU A 120 15.11 -6.52 -2.26
CA GLU A 120 14.23 -5.71 -3.09
C GLU A 120 12.78 -6.15 -2.89
N VAL A 121 11.92 -5.16 -2.62
CA VAL A 121 10.47 -5.31 -2.59
C VAL A 121 9.89 -4.69 -3.85
N THR A 122 8.94 -5.37 -4.49
CA THR A 122 8.13 -4.82 -5.57
C THR A 122 6.64 -5.08 -5.36
N ALA A 123 5.80 -4.27 -5.99
CA ALA A 123 4.36 -4.46 -6.01
C ALA A 123 3.71 -3.85 -7.25
N TYR A 124 2.66 -4.49 -7.75
CA TYR A 124 1.74 -3.84 -8.67
C TYR A 124 0.62 -3.16 -7.88
N VAL A 125 0.54 -1.84 -8.02
CA VAL A 125 -0.45 -1.02 -7.32
C VAL A 125 -1.33 -0.25 -8.30
N GLN A 126 -2.59 -0.08 -7.93
CA GLN A 126 -3.55 0.73 -8.67
C GLN A 126 -4.45 1.51 -7.72
N SER A 127 -4.79 2.71 -8.13
CA SER A 127 -5.71 3.62 -7.45
C SER A 127 -6.89 3.97 -8.35
N TRP A 128 -8.06 4.14 -7.74
CA TRP A 128 -9.23 4.72 -8.38
C TRP A 128 -9.84 5.80 -7.48
N SER A 129 -10.25 6.91 -8.08
CA SER A 129 -10.97 7.98 -7.38
C SER A 129 -12.07 8.55 -8.24
N SER A 130 -13.34 8.35 -7.87
CA SER A 130 -14.48 8.87 -8.64
C SER A 130 -15.62 9.31 -7.73
N ASN A 131 -16.22 10.45 -8.04
CA ASN A 131 -17.49 10.89 -7.48
C ASN A 131 -18.70 10.47 -8.35
N THR A 132 -18.46 10.15 -9.62
CA THR A 132 -19.51 9.77 -10.57
C THR A 132 -19.79 8.26 -10.59
N GLY A 133 -18.85 7.44 -10.06
CA GLY A 133 -18.92 5.98 -10.15
C GLY A 133 -18.56 5.44 -11.54
N GLY A 134 -17.91 6.26 -12.38
CA GLY A 134 -17.44 5.85 -13.71
C GLY A 134 -16.30 4.83 -13.64
N LEU A 135 -16.00 4.18 -14.77
CA LEU A 135 -14.92 3.18 -14.84
C LEU A 135 -13.52 3.78 -14.62
N THR A 136 -13.37 5.09 -14.77
CA THR A 136 -12.12 5.84 -14.63
C THR A 136 -12.24 6.89 -13.54
N SER A 137 -11.10 7.39 -13.07
CA SER A 137 -11.02 8.41 -12.03
C SER A 137 -11.36 9.81 -12.55
N ASP A 138 -11.92 10.64 -11.67
CA ASP A 138 -12.29 12.04 -11.93
C ASP A 138 -11.09 12.97 -11.59
N LEU A 139 -10.00 12.92 -12.38
CA LEU A 139 -8.71 13.56 -12.07
C LEU A 139 -8.44 14.84 -12.88
N ILE A 140 -9.30 15.85 -12.75
CA ILE A 140 -9.23 17.07 -13.56
C ILE A 140 -8.26 18.08 -12.92
N THR A 141 -8.40 18.31 -11.63
CA THR A 141 -7.67 19.29 -10.84
C THR A 141 -6.38 18.72 -10.24
N TYR A 142 -5.52 19.60 -9.74
CA TYR A 142 -4.33 19.18 -9.02
C TYR A 142 -4.67 18.43 -7.73
N ASP A 143 -5.65 18.92 -6.97
CA ASP A 143 -6.09 18.32 -5.70
C ASP A 143 -6.59 16.88 -5.88
N GLU A 144 -7.36 16.62 -6.95
CA GLU A 144 -7.81 15.27 -7.29
C GLU A 144 -6.63 14.35 -7.64
N LYS A 145 -5.62 14.85 -8.36
CA LYS A 145 -4.43 14.07 -8.75
C LYS A 145 -3.61 13.65 -7.52
N ILE A 146 -3.43 14.53 -6.55
CA ILE A 146 -2.65 14.24 -5.34
C ILE A 146 -3.42 13.43 -4.29
N ASN A 147 -4.67 13.03 -4.56
CA ASN A 147 -5.50 12.35 -3.57
C ASN A 147 -4.90 11.03 -3.06
N SER A 148 -4.21 10.28 -3.93
CA SER A 148 -3.64 8.97 -3.64
C SER A 148 -2.12 9.02 -3.66
N THR A 149 -1.49 8.47 -2.62
CA THR A 149 -0.05 8.20 -2.59
C THR A 149 0.21 6.81 -2.01
N TRP A 150 1.01 6.01 -2.70
CA TRP A 150 1.48 4.71 -2.25
C TRP A 150 2.87 4.78 -1.64
N PHE A 151 3.13 3.92 -0.66
CA PHE A 151 4.43 3.74 -0.03
C PHE A 151 4.69 2.25 0.19
N ILE A 152 5.94 1.82 0.00
CA ILE A 152 6.45 0.58 0.59
C ILE A 152 7.17 0.97 1.87
N LYS A 153 6.81 0.34 2.98
CA LYS A 153 7.43 0.60 4.27
C LYS A 153 8.02 -0.69 4.85
N VAL A 154 9.09 -0.58 5.62
CA VAL A 154 9.86 -1.74 6.09
C VAL A 154 10.28 -1.57 7.54
N ALA A 155 9.86 -2.50 8.41
CA ALA A 155 10.42 -2.67 9.75
C ALA A 155 11.49 -3.76 9.71
N LEU A 156 12.75 -3.38 9.96
CA LEU A 156 13.90 -4.28 9.83
C LEU A 156 14.09 -5.26 11.00
N ASP A 157 13.25 -5.13 12.04
CA ASP A 157 13.25 -5.94 13.26
C ASP A 157 12.04 -6.91 13.34
N GLY A 158 11.23 -6.97 12.28
CA GLY A 158 9.97 -7.72 12.27
C GLY A 158 8.82 -7.06 13.04
N GLY A 159 8.97 -5.82 13.51
CA GLY A 159 7.89 -5.07 14.15
C GLY A 159 6.68 -4.88 13.23
N THR A 160 5.47 -4.87 13.80
CA THR A 160 4.20 -4.80 13.02
C THR A 160 3.47 -3.47 13.14
N ASN A 161 4.02 -2.51 13.89
CA ASN A 161 3.47 -1.16 13.96
C ASN A 161 3.92 -0.34 12.74
N ALA A 162 3.09 -0.30 11.70
CA ALA A 162 3.32 0.45 10.47
C ALA A 162 3.54 1.97 10.66
N PHE A 163 3.15 2.50 11.82
CA PHE A 163 3.22 3.93 12.17
C PHE A 163 4.37 4.27 13.12
N SER A 164 5.25 3.30 13.41
CA SER A 164 6.47 3.56 14.18
C SER A 164 7.43 4.48 13.41
N GLU A 165 8.18 5.31 14.14
CA GLU A 165 9.24 6.15 13.56
C GLU A 165 10.44 5.33 13.05
N ASP A 166 10.59 4.10 13.54
CA ASP A 166 11.68 3.18 13.15
C ASP A 166 11.42 2.46 11.82
N VAL A 167 10.23 2.63 11.23
CA VAL A 167 9.87 2.03 9.95
C VAL A 167 10.46 2.85 8.81
N LEU A 168 11.27 2.21 7.97
CA LEU A 168 11.76 2.81 6.73
C LEU A 168 10.61 3.01 5.75
N SER A 169 10.70 4.05 4.91
CA SER A 169 9.70 4.33 3.88
C SER A 169 10.38 4.60 2.55
N SER A 170 9.82 4.04 1.48
CA SER A 170 10.10 4.49 0.12
C SER A 170 9.70 5.96 -0.06
N ARG A 171 10.09 6.55 -1.20
CA ARG A 171 9.39 7.75 -1.68
C ARG A 171 7.89 7.46 -1.86
N GLY A 172 7.09 8.51 -1.90
CA GLY A 172 5.69 8.38 -2.33
C GLY A 172 5.60 8.10 -3.83
N PHE A 173 4.72 7.17 -4.21
CA PHE A 173 4.31 6.92 -5.58
C PHE A 173 2.90 7.51 -5.79
N SER A 174 2.77 8.41 -6.75
CA SER A 174 1.60 9.30 -6.89
C SER A 174 1.03 9.26 -8.31
N TYR A 175 0.12 10.19 -8.63
CA TYR A 175 -0.39 10.38 -9.99
C TYR A 175 0.69 10.39 -11.08
N TRP A 176 1.87 10.96 -10.78
CA TRP A 176 2.98 11.07 -11.73
C TRP A 176 3.70 9.75 -11.98
N ASP A 177 3.42 8.74 -11.16
CA ASP A 177 3.88 7.36 -11.32
C ASP A 177 2.84 6.48 -12.01
N ASN A 178 1.79 7.08 -12.57
CA ASN A 178 0.78 6.42 -13.40
C ASN A 178 -0.04 5.34 -12.64
N ILE A 179 -0.22 5.53 -11.32
CA ILE A 179 -0.94 4.60 -10.43
C ILE A 179 -2.47 4.60 -10.62
N TYR A 180 -3.05 5.59 -11.30
CA TYR A 180 -4.51 5.67 -11.43
C TYR A 180 -5.01 4.92 -12.66
N ASP A 181 -6.09 4.16 -12.45
CA ASP A 181 -6.83 3.43 -13.49
C ASP A 181 -6.02 2.42 -14.31
N GLN A 182 -4.82 2.11 -13.87
CA GLN A 182 -3.96 1.05 -14.37
C GLN A 182 -2.96 0.65 -13.27
N TYR A 183 -2.42 -0.55 -13.38
CA TYR A 183 -1.36 -0.99 -12.48
C TYR A 183 -0.01 -0.36 -12.84
N ALA A 184 0.69 0.10 -11.81
CA ALA A 184 2.06 0.55 -11.87
C ALA A 184 2.93 -0.32 -10.95
N LEU A 185 4.13 -0.67 -11.42
CA LEU A 185 5.13 -1.35 -10.60
C LEU A 185 5.84 -0.34 -9.71
N ILE A 186 5.82 -0.56 -8.40
CA ILE A 186 6.59 0.21 -7.41
C ILE A 186 7.65 -0.68 -6.78
N SER A 187 8.77 -0.10 -6.37
CA SER A 187 9.87 -0.85 -5.75
C SER A 187 10.60 -0.10 -4.63
N PHE A 188 11.20 -0.86 -3.74
CA PHE A 188 12.04 -0.35 -2.65
C PHE A 188 13.11 -1.36 -2.27
N GLN A 189 14.37 -0.92 -2.19
CA GLN A 189 15.50 -1.74 -1.76
C GLN A 189 15.98 -1.32 -0.37
N PHE A 190 16.40 -2.30 0.42
CA PHE A 190 16.96 -2.09 1.76
C PHE A 190 17.98 -3.20 2.12
N GLU A 191 18.78 -2.96 3.14
CA GLU A 191 19.65 -3.99 3.74
C GLU A 191 18.98 -4.52 5.02
N ALA A 192 18.77 -5.84 5.10
CA ALA A 192 18.19 -6.45 6.28
C ALA A 192 19.16 -6.40 7.47
N THR A 193 18.69 -6.05 8.66
CA THR A 193 19.53 -6.00 9.87
C THR A 193 19.22 -7.10 10.87
N ASP A 194 18.11 -7.80 10.69
CA ASP A 194 17.65 -8.86 11.58
C ASP A 194 17.18 -10.09 10.78
N ALA A 195 16.86 -11.16 11.50
CA ALA A 195 16.33 -12.41 10.98
C ALA A 195 14.88 -12.28 10.48
N LEU A 196 14.20 -11.19 10.81
CA LEU A 196 12.81 -10.93 10.42
C LEU A 196 12.69 -9.52 9.86
N THR A 197 11.92 -9.39 8.79
CA THR A 197 11.54 -8.10 8.23
C THR A 197 10.05 -8.06 7.99
N THR A 198 9.38 -6.98 8.42
CA THR A 198 7.98 -6.72 8.07
C THR A 198 7.91 -5.70 6.95
N VAL A 199 7.17 -6.03 5.88
CA VAL A 199 6.94 -5.13 4.75
C VAL A 199 5.48 -4.73 4.71
N PHE A 200 5.23 -3.43 4.60
CA PHE A 200 3.91 -2.83 4.52
C PHE A 200 3.71 -2.18 3.16
N PHE A 201 2.57 -2.43 2.53
CA PHE A 201 2.11 -1.72 1.33
C PHE A 201 1.03 -0.74 1.74
N GLU A 202 1.39 0.53 1.87
CA GLU A 202 0.52 1.59 2.37
C GLU A 202 -0.04 2.43 1.22
N ASN A 203 -1.32 2.79 1.31
CA ASN A 203 -1.89 3.89 0.55
C ASN A 203 -2.45 4.98 1.49
N LEU A 204 -2.20 6.23 1.12
CA LEU A 204 -2.76 7.43 1.74
C LEU A 204 -3.79 8.08 0.81
N ARG A 205 -5.01 8.31 1.35
CA ARG A 205 -6.10 9.08 0.75
C ARG A 205 -6.37 10.36 1.53
N ILE A 206 -6.17 11.50 0.88
CA ILE A 206 -6.27 12.81 1.54
C ILE A 206 -7.59 13.55 1.29
N TRP A 207 -8.47 13.07 0.41
CA TRP A 207 -9.78 13.66 0.16
C TRP A 207 -10.93 12.65 0.32
N PRO A 208 -12.07 13.04 0.94
CA PRO A 208 -13.24 12.17 1.11
C PRO A 208 -14.07 12.09 -0.19
N VAL A 209 -13.55 11.39 -1.19
CA VAL A 209 -14.21 11.13 -2.47
C VAL A 209 -15.13 9.91 -2.33
N ALA A 210 -16.22 9.86 -3.10
CA ALA A 210 -17.19 8.77 -3.02
C ALA A 210 -16.52 7.40 -3.22
N ASN A 211 -15.72 7.25 -4.28
CA ASN A 211 -14.91 6.07 -4.52
C ASN A 211 -13.43 6.43 -4.34
N ASN A 212 -12.73 5.62 -3.56
CA ASN A 212 -11.38 5.87 -3.07
C ASN A 212 -10.71 4.50 -2.87
N ASP A 213 -10.53 3.80 -3.97
CA ASP A 213 -10.25 2.37 -3.97
C ASP A 213 -8.80 2.13 -4.34
N ASN A 214 -8.19 1.20 -3.62
CA ASN A 214 -6.80 0.81 -3.73
C ASN A 214 -6.77 -0.66 -4.07
N TYR A 215 -5.92 -1.05 -5.02
CA TYR A 215 -5.74 -2.42 -5.44
C TYR A 215 -4.24 -2.74 -5.40
N LEU A 216 -3.93 -3.88 -4.79
CA LEU A 216 -2.58 -4.41 -4.64
C LEU A 216 -2.57 -5.83 -5.17
N ASP A 217 -1.57 -6.13 -6.00
CA ASP A 217 -1.42 -7.42 -6.63
C ASP A 217 0.05 -7.74 -6.94
N ASP A 218 0.36 -9.02 -7.17
CA ASP A 218 1.67 -9.56 -7.54
C ASP A 218 2.85 -8.89 -6.82
N VAL A 219 2.85 -8.97 -5.49
CA VAL A 219 3.95 -8.42 -4.67
C VAL A 219 5.14 -9.36 -4.62
N SER A 220 6.34 -8.84 -4.49
CA SER A 220 7.51 -9.67 -4.24
C SER A 220 8.47 -9.07 -3.24
N ILE A 221 9.15 -9.94 -2.51
CA ILE A 221 10.36 -9.61 -1.78
C ILE A 221 11.39 -10.70 -2.06
N ARG A 222 12.58 -10.27 -2.48
CA ARG A 222 13.72 -11.15 -2.76
C ARG A 222 14.96 -10.56 -2.11
N CYS A 223 15.80 -11.42 -1.53
CA CYS A 223 17.00 -11.00 -0.82
C CYS A 223 18.23 -11.75 -1.34
N SER A 224 19.28 -11.02 -1.72
CA SER A 224 20.60 -11.58 -2.02
C SER A 224 21.49 -11.44 -0.80
N GLU A 225 22.25 -12.50 -0.50
CA GLU A 225 23.39 -12.44 0.42
C GLU A 225 24.60 -11.74 -0.20
#